data_AF-A0A4Y2L6Z2-F1
#
_entry.id   AF-A0A4Y2L6Z2-F1
#
_cell.length_a   1.000
_cell.length_b   1.000
_cell.length_c   1.000
_cell.angle_alpha   90.00
_cell.angle_beta   90.00
_cell.angle_gamma   90.00
#
_symmetry.space_group_name_H-M   'P 1'
#
loop_
_entity.id
_entity.type
_entity.pdbx_description
1 polymer ?
#
loop_
_entity_poly.entity_id
_entity_poly.type
_entity_poly.pdbx_seq_one_letter_code
_entity_poly.pdbx_strand_id
1 'polypeptide(L)'
;MKVLLVLDNVPSHPSEEELKDSNIQAVFLLPNVMALIQPMDQDVIESVKRRYRRKLPTALSEEDGKNTNVIINHVIETNQH
;
A
#
# COMPACT_ATOMS: atom_id res chain seq x y z
N MET A 1 18.72 25.92 5.22
CA MET A 1 17.43 25.21 5.36
C MET A 1 17.77 23.75 5.55
N LYS A 2 17.27 23.10 6.60
CA LYS A 2 17.59 21.69 6.89
C LYS A 2 16.34 20.86 6.64
N VAL A 3 16.48 19.77 5.89
CA VAL A 3 15.40 18.86 5.51
C VAL A 3 15.55 17.56 6.30
N LEU A 4 14.43 17.06 6.82
CA LEU A 4 14.36 15.75 7.47
C LEU A 4 13.84 14.74 6.45
N LEU A 5 14.65 13.73 6.15
CA LEU A 5 14.30 12.60 5.32
C LEU A 5 13.89 11.44 6.23
N VAL A 6 12.62 11.04 6.16
CA VAL A 6 12.08 9.91 6.94
C VAL A 6 11.91 8.72 6.02
N LEU A 7 12.61 7.62 6.32
CA LEU A 7 12.62 6.40 5.52
C LEU A 7 12.04 5.21 6.31
N ASP A 8 11.48 4.26 5.59
CA ASP A 8 11.16 2.93 6.13
C ASP A 8 12.44 2.16 6.44
N ASN A 9 12.39 1.29 7.45
CA ASN A 9 13.54 0.47 7.84
C ASN A 9 13.56 -0.82 7.03
N VAL A 10 13.84 -0.67 5.73
CA VAL A 10 14.03 -1.78 4.79
C VAL A 10 15.52 -1.96 4.52
N PRO A 11 16.05 -3.20 4.56
CA PRO A 11 17.48 -3.47 4.38
C PRO A 11 18.05 -3.09 2.99
N SER A 12 17.20 -2.72 2.03
CA SER A 12 17.62 -2.23 0.71
C SER A 12 18.03 -0.76 0.70
N HIS A 13 17.78 -0.01 1.78
CA HIS A 13 18.14 1.40 1.85
C HIS A 13 19.62 1.60 2.17
N PRO A 14 20.25 2.63 1.60
CA PRO A 14 21.60 3.03 2.00
C PRO A 14 21.63 3.45 3.47
N SER A 15 22.81 3.36 4.08
CA SER A 15 23.00 3.69 5.49
C SER A 15 22.79 5.19 5.77
N GLU A 16 22.53 5.55 7.03
CA GLU A 16 22.38 6.96 7.44
C GLU A 16 23.62 7.80 7.09
N GLU A 17 24.82 7.19 7.14
CA GLU A 17 26.09 7.85 6.82
C GLU A 17 26.20 8.20 5.33
N GLU A 18 25.68 7.34 4.44
CA GLU A 18 25.64 7.57 3.00
C GLU A 18 24.60 8.61 2.61
N LEU A 19 23.55 8.76 3.41
CA LEU A 19 22.47 9.74 3.22
C LEU A 19 22.75 11.09 3.88
N LYS A 20 23.88 11.21 4.60
CA LYS A 20 24.22 12.40 5.36
C LYS A 20 24.73 13.51 4.45
N ASP A 21 23.97 14.59 4.37
CA ASP A 21 24.40 15.84 3.74
C ASP A 21 24.31 17.00 4.77
N SER A 22 25.09 18.04 4.53
CA SER A 22 25.08 19.31 5.28
C SER A 22 23.68 19.85 5.56
N ASN A 23 22.74 19.64 4.64
CA ASN A 23 21.36 20.12 4.73
C ASN A 23 20.32 19.01 4.94
N ILE A 24 20.71 17.72 4.98
CA ILE A 24 19.76 16.59 5.05
C ILE A 24 20.09 15.73 6.26
N GLN A 25 19.08 15.48 7.08
CA GLN A 25 19.13 14.50 8.16
C GLN A 25 18.22 13.34 7.80
N ALA A 26 18.78 12.13 7.70
CA ALA A 26 18.00 10.92 7.49
C ALA A 26 17.62 10.27 8.83
N VAL A 27 16.40 9.76 8.94
CA VAL A 27 15.91 9.02 10.11
C VAL A 27 15.13 7.80 9.63
N PHE A 28 15.43 6.63 10.19
CA PHE A 28 14.74 5.38 9.90
C PHE A 28 13.65 5.10 10.95
N LEU A 29 12.52 4.58 10.49
CA LEU A 29 11.41 4.21 11.36
C LEU A 29 11.61 2.83 12.00
N LEU A 30 10.88 2.54 13.07
CA LEU A 30 10.97 1.24 13.73
C LEU A 30 10.49 0.10 12.79
N PRO A 31 11.18 -1.06 12.79
CA PRO A 31 10.95 -2.16 11.83
C PRO A 31 9.57 -2.83 11.89
N ASN A 32 8.70 -2.46 12.84
CA ASN A 32 7.44 -3.17 13.10
C ASN A 32 6.20 -2.27 13.22
N VAL A 33 6.31 -0.99 12.84
CA VAL A 33 5.20 -0.02 13.00
C VAL A 33 4.76 0.60 11.66
N MET A 34 5.27 0.07 10.54
CA MET A 34 5.15 0.67 9.21
C MET A 34 3.70 1.02 8.84
N ALA A 35 2.75 0.09 8.91
CA ALA A 35 1.38 0.36 8.47
C ALA A 35 0.59 1.37 9.32
N LEU A 36 0.98 1.60 10.59
CA LEU A 36 0.19 2.42 11.52
C LEU A 36 0.70 3.86 11.63
N ILE A 37 1.99 4.10 11.36
CA ILE A 37 2.60 5.44 11.52
C ILE A 37 3.04 6.03 10.18
N GLN A 38 3.18 5.23 9.13
CA GLN A 38 3.61 5.76 7.83
C GLN A 38 2.46 6.51 7.14
N PRO A 39 2.61 7.84 6.90
CA PRO A 39 1.61 8.62 6.18
C PRO A 39 1.39 8.09 4.76
N MET A 40 2.45 7.52 4.16
CA MET A 40 2.38 6.91 2.84
C MET A 40 1.42 5.71 2.80
N ASP A 41 1.45 4.86 3.84
CA ASP A 41 0.58 3.68 3.93
C ASP A 41 -0.89 4.07 4.14
N GLN A 42 -1.15 5.08 4.96
CA GLN A 42 -2.48 5.52 5.35
C GLN A 42 -3.18 6.41 4.31
N ASP A 43 -2.47 7.33 3.66
CA ASP A 43 -3.09 8.25 2.70
C ASP A 43 -2.96 7.74 1.27
N VAL A 44 -1.72 7.63 0.79
CA VAL A 44 -1.45 7.39 -0.62
C VAL A 44 -1.75 5.95 -0.99
N ILE A 45 -1.18 4.98 -0.26
CA ILE A 45 -1.34 3.57 -0.57
C ILE A 45 -2.77 3.11 -0.30
N GLU A 46 -3.40 3.53 0.80
CA GLU A 46 -4.81 3.21 1.07
C GLU A 46 -5.72 3.79 -0.02
N SER A 47 -5.55 5.06 -0.39
CA SER A 47 -6.39 5.68 -1.43
C SER A 47 -6.23 5.01 -2.79
N VAL A 48 -5.00 4.61 -3.16
CA VAL A 48 -4.71 3.84 -4.37
C VAL A 48 -5.38 2.46 -4.31
N LYS A 49 -5.22 1.71 -3.21
CA LYS A 49 -5.86 0.40 -3.00
C LYS A 49 -7.38 0.52 -3.07
N ARG A 50 -7.97 1.53 -2.45
CA ARG A 50 -9.41 1.80 -2.45
C ARG A 50 -9.91 2.14 -3.84
N ARG A 51 -9.18 2.96 -4.60
CA ARG A 51 -9.55 3.32 -5.98
C ARG A 51 -9.44 2.13 -6.91
N TYR A 52 -8.41 1.30 -6.76
CA TYR A 52 -8.26 0.07 -7.52
C TYR A 52 -9.42 -0.91 -7.24
N ARG A 53 -9.72 -1.17 -5.96
CA ARG A 53 -10.85 -2.02 -5.54
C ARG A 53 -12.20 -1.51 -6.02
N ARG A 54 -12.39 -0.20 -6.19
CA ARG A 54 -13.62 0.37 -6.78
C ARG A 54 -13.70 0.18 -8.29
N LYS A 55 -12.56 0.22 -8.99
CA LYS A 55 -12.50 0.00 -10.45
C LYS A 55 -12.56 -1.46 -10.85
N LEU A 56 -12.14 -2.38 -9.98
CA LEU A 56 -12.21 -3.81 -10.22
C LEU A 56 -13.64 -4.30 -10.58
N PRO A 57 -14.70 -3.98 -9.81
CA PRO A 57 -16.07 -4.33 -10.18
C PRO A 57 -16.56 -3.70 -11.48
N THR A 58 -16.10 -2.47 -11.78
CA THR A 58 -16.50 -1.75 -13.01
C THR A 58 -15.86 -2.37 -14.25
N ALA A 59 -14.58 -2.72 -14.19
CA ALA A 59 -13.87 -3.43 -15.26
C ALA A 59 -14.45 -4.83 -15.51
N LEU A 60 -14.94 -5.50 -14.47
CA LEU A 60 -15.60 -6.81 -14.59
C LEU A 60 -17.06 -6.70 -15.06
N SER A 61 -17.69 -5.53 -14.99
CA SER A 61 -19.08 -5.31 -15.44
C SER A 61 -19.19 -4.95 -16.92
N GLU A 62 -18.09 -4.52 -17.54
CA GLU A 62 -18.04 -4.25 -18.99
C GLU A 62 -17.94 -5.56 -19.81
N GLU A 63 -17.65 -6.69 -19.14
CA GLU A 63 -17.50 -8.03 -19.76
C GLU A 63 -18.46 -9.06 -19.14
N ASP A 64 -19.75 -8.90 -19.45
CA ASP A 64 -20.89 -9.79 -19.16
C ASP A 64 -21.67 -9.51 -17.85
N GLY A 65 -22.85 -8.90 -17.98
CA GLY A 65 -23.89 -8.85 -16.94
C GLY A 65 -24.52 -10.21 -16.57
N LYS A 66 -23.80 -11.33 -16.72
CA LYS A 66 -24.28 -12.69 -16.44
C LYS A 66 -23.35 -13.50 -15.51
N ASN A 67 -22.10 -13.08 -15.30
CA ASN A 67 -21.07 -13.86 -14.60
C ASN A 67 -20.86 -13.45 -13.12
N THR A 68 -21.33 -12.28 -12.70
CA THR A 68 -21.15 -11.77 -11.33
C THR A 68 -21.89 -12.59 -10.28
N ASN A 69 -23.11 -13.06 -10.57
CA ASN A 69 -23.84 -13.96 -9.68
C ASN A 69 -23.18 -15.35 -9.57
N VAL A 70 -22.53 -15.81 -10.64
CA VAL A 70 -21.83 -17.11 -10.65
C VAL A 70 -20.56 -17.06 -9.80
N ILE A 71 -19.80 -15.97 -9.88
CA ILE A 71 -18.57 -15.79 -9.07
C ILE A 71 -18.92 -15.60 -7.59
N ILE A 72 -19.94 -14.80 -7.27
CA ILE A 72 -20.37 -14.61 -5.87
C ILE A 72 -20.85 -15.93 -5.27
N ASN A 73 -21.66 -16.71 -6.00
CA ASN A 73 -22.11 -18.01 -5.53
C ASN A 73 -20.93 -19.00 -5.36
N HIS A 74 -19.99 -19.05 -6.30
CA HIS A 74 -18.82 -19.92 -6.20
C HIS A 74 -17.92 -19.57 -5.00
N VAL A 75 -17.71 -18.29 -4.73
CA VAL A 75 -16.94 -17.82 -3.57
C VAL A 75 -17.66 -18.17 -2.26
N ILE A 76 -18.99 -18.05 -2.21
CA ILE A 76 -19.76 -18.43 -1.01
C ILE A 76 -19.71 -19.95 -0.78
N GLU A 77 -19.85 -20.76 -1.83
CA GLU A 77 -19.79 -22.24 -1.74
C GLU A 77 -18.41 -22.75 -1.33
N THR A 78 -17.34 -22.12 -1.79
CA THR A 78 -15.96 -22.53 -1.45
C THR A 78 -15.56 -22.15 -0.01
N ASN A 79 -16.34 -21.31 0.68
CA ASN A 79 -16.11 -20.91 2.08
C ASN A 79 -17.02 -21.65 3.08
N GLN A 80 -17.74 -22.70 2.65
CA GLN A 80 -18.53 -23.57 3.52
C GLN A 80 -17.94 -24.98 3.69
N HIS A 81 -16.67 -25.20 3.34
CA HIS A 81 -15.93 -26.43 3.65
C HIS A 81 -14.63 -26.14 4.40
#